data_AF-N6YRD9-F1
#
_entry.id   AF-N6YRD9-F1
#
_cell.length_a   1.000
_cell.length_b   1.000
_cell.length_c   1.000
_cell.angle_alpha   90.00
_cell.angle_beta   90.00
_cell.angle_gamma   90.00
#
_symmetry.space_group_name_H-M   'P 1'
#
loop_
_entity.id
_entity.type
_entity.pdbx_description
1 polymer ?
#
loop_
_entity_poly.entity_id
_entity_poly.type
_entity_poly.pdbx_seq_one_letter_code
_entity_poly.pdbx_strand_id
1 'polypeptide(L)'
;MKILLSALVAGLSMAALPALAAELAPIAPMVPTTSVVPTTPMAQLPAAAAPAQPRIARGLLLLHEGRVFMAPCRDRSYVNVEDVSEGGTVLAALRDFGLAPGNNLYVELMGVQEGGLLRVSGLNFAHAGARCLGEAENEEDWRALGLQAEWAAAAGAGALRVERADAPELRTTYDAVKDDQGARRIEAEGVALSFTPGLCRTGDGKMLTGWRAALVPAAGSALEGCGWER
;
A
#
# COMPACT_ATOMS: atom_id res chain seq x y z
N MET A 1 -45.41 -3.48 -37.35
CA MET A 1 -46.87 -3.69 -37.28
C MET A 1 -47.27 -3.66 -35.81
N LYS A 2 -48.15 -2.71 -35.41
CA LYS A 2 -48.87 -2.51 -34.12
C LYS A 2 -48.00 -2.30 -32.86
N ILE A 3 -47.85 -1.10 -32.29
CA ILE A 3 -48.81 -0.15 -31.65
C ILE A 3 -49.42 -0.70 -30.36
N LEU A 4 -49.12 -0.03 -29.23
CA LEU A 4 -50.04 0.54 -28.21
C LEU A 4 -49.19 1.10 -27.06
N LEU A 5 -48.97 2.42 -26.93
CA LEU A 5 -49.86 3.47 -26.42
C LEU A 5 -50.47 3.15 -25.04
N SER A 6 -50.08 3.91 -24.00
CA SER A 6 -50.98 4.87 -23.34
C SER A 6 -50.28 5.67 -22.25
N ALA A 7 -50.59 6.96 -22.24
CA ALA A 7 -50.17 8.00 -21.32
C ALA A 7 -51.15 8.16 -20.15
N LEU A 8 -50.74 8.83 -19.07
CA LEU A 8 -51.58 9.67 -18.19
C LEU A 8 -50.62 10.61 -17.40
N VAL A 9 -50.53 11.91 -17.67
CA VAL A 9 -51.40 13.06 -17.33
C VAL A 9 -51.13 13.65 -15.93
N ALA A 10 -50.56 14.86 -15.99
CA ALA A 10 -50.83 16.10 -15.24
C ALA A 10 -50.72 16.18 -13.71
N GLY A 11 -50.02 17.24 -13.27
CA GLY A 11 -50.17 17.86 -11.96
C GLY A 11 -49.39 19.18 -11.89
N LEU A 12 -49.99 20.28 -12.37
CA LEU A 12 -49.56 21.64 -12.05
C LEU A 12 -49.83 21.93 -10.56
N SER A 13 -48.91 22.61 -9.89
CA SER A 13 -49.25 23.38 -8.68
C SER A 13 -48.48 24.70 -8.64
N MET A 14 -49.25 25.79 -8.61
CA MET A 14 -48.85 27.17 -8.35
C MET A 14 -48.82 27.46 -6.85
N ALA A 15 -48.17 28.58 -6.50
CA ALA A 15 -48.26 29.40 -5.27
C ALA A 15 -47.00 29.29 -4.38
N ALA A 16 -46.48 30.33 -3.74
CA ALA A 16 -46.67 31.77 -3.78
C ALA A 16 -45.48 32.38 -2.98
N LEU A 17 -45.05 33.59 -3.34
CA LEU A 17 -44.15 34.39 -2.49
C LEU A 17 -44.91 34.95 -1.28
N PRO A 18 -44.21 35.19 -0.17
CA PRO A 18 -44.46 36.40 0.60
C PRO A 18 -43.18 37.25 0.74
N ALA A 19 -43.37 38.55 0.51
CA ALA A 19 -42.49 39.62 0.92
C ALA A 19 -42.50 39.72 2.46
N LEU A 20 -41.35 39.95 3.08
CA LEU A 20 -41.27 40.38 4.47
C LEU A 20 -40.74 41.80 4.55
N ALA A 21 -41.53 42.61 5.25
CA ALA A 21 -41.40 44.04 5.44
C ALA A 21 -40.21 44.41 6.33
N ALA A 22 -39.70 45.61 6.09
CA ALA A 22 -38.75 46.30 6.94
C ALA A 22 -39.44 46.79 8.22
N GLU A 23 -38.90 46.42 9.38
CA GLU A 23 -39.26 47.01 10.67
C GLU A 23 -38.11 47.90 11.17
N LEU A 24 -38.45 49.16 11.41
CA LEU A 24 -37.62 50.18 12.05
C LEU A 24 -37.58 49.90 13.56
N ALA A 25 -36.39 49.69 14.13
CA ALA A 25 -36.18 49.64 15.57
C ALA A 25 -35.62 50.99 16.11
N PRO A 26 -36.08 51.45 17.29
CA PRO A 26 -35.71 52.74 17.86
C PRO A 26 -34.33 52.75 18.54
N ILE A 27 -33.72 53.94 18.51
CA ILE A 27 -32.44 54.33 19.09
C ILE A 27 -32.50 54.27 20.62
N ALA A 28 -31.57 53.56 21.24
CA ALA A 28 -31.35 53.53 22.70
C ALA A 28 -29.91 54.02 23.04
N PRO A 29 -29.70 54.60 24.23
CA PRO A 29 -28.58 55.51 24.52
C PRO A 29 -27.23 54.82 24.75
N MET A 30 -26.17 55.51 24.32
CA MET A 30 -24.76 55.17 24.51
C MET A 30 -24.38 55.10 26.00
N VAL A 31 -23.81 53.96 26.40
CA VAL A 31 -23.09 53.76 27.67
C VAL A 31 -21.59 53.69 27.32
N PRO A 32 -20.70 54.39 28.06
CA PRO A 32 -19.28 54.42 27.74
C PRO A 32 -18.63 53.05 27.95
N THR A 33 -18.08 52.51 26.86
CA THR A 33 -17.39 51.21 26.81
C THR A 33 -16.00 51.35 27.43
N THR A 34 -15.71 50.59 28.48
CA THR A 34 -14.35 50.39 28.98
C THR A 34 -13.56 49.61 27.93
N SER A 35 -12.41 50.17 27.53
CA SER A 35 -11.50 49.57 26.56
C SER A 35 -10.84 48.34 27.17
N VAL A 36 -11.29 47.14 26.79
CA VAL A 36 -10.58 45.90 27.05
C VAL A 36 -9.62 45.69 25.87
N VAL A 37 -8.31 45.79 26.12
CA VAL A 37 -7.29 45.41 25.14
C VAL A 37 -7.28 43.89 25.07
N PRO A 38 -7.62 43.25 23.93
CA PRO A 38 -7.51 41.82 23.79
C PRO A 38 -6.02 41.45 23.68
N THR A 39 -5.47 40.84 24.73
CA THR A 39 -4.19 40.13 24.64
C THR A 39 -4.38 38.97 23.65
N THR A 40 -3.89 39.15 22.44
CA THR A 40 -3.91 38.10 21.41
C THR A 40 -2.96 37.00 21.87
N PRO A 41 -3.42 35.77 22.16
CA PRO A 41 -2.50 34.68 22.44
C PRO A 41 -1.65 34.43 21.19
N MET A 42 -0.33 34.40 21.36
CA MET A 42 0.59 33.98 20.29
C MET A 42 0.15 32.60 19.81
N ALA A 43 -0.22 32.51 18.53
CA ALA A 43 -0.51 31.26 17.87
C ALA A 43 0.72 30.34 18.02
N GLN A 44 0.58 29.27 18.81
CA GLN A 44 1.55 28.19 18.85
C GLN A 44 1.57 27.59 17.44
N LEU A 45 2.71 27.69 16.74
CA LEU A 45 2.89 26.95 15.50
C LEU A 45 2.67 25.47 15.81
N PRO A 46 1.85 24.76 15.01
CA PRO A 46 1.66 23.33 15.21
C PRO A 46 3.03 22.66 15.14
N ALA A 47 3.33 21.82 16.14
CA ALA A 47 4.51 20.99 16.13
C ALA A 47 4.59 20.26 14.78
N ALA A 48 5.76 20.30 14.14
CA ALA A 48 5.97 19.58 12.88
C ALA A 48 5.56 18.11 13.08
N ALA A 49 4.67 17.62 12.22
CA ALA A 49 4.25 16.23 12.25
C ALA A 49 5.48 15.32 12.10
N ALA A 50 5.52 14.22 12.84
CA ALA A 50 6.56 13.22 12.68
C ALA A 50 6.59 12.74 11.21
N PRO A 51 7.79 12.48 10.64
CA PRO A 51 7.89 12.04 9.26
C PRO A 51 7.07 10.77 9.06
N ALA A 52 6.28 10.74 7.98
CA ALA A 52 5.45 9.59 7.66
C ALA A 52 6.34 8.37 7.39
N GLN A 53 6.01 7.24 8.03
CA GLN A 53 6.71 5.99 7.81
C GLN A 53 6.31 5.39 6.45
N PRO A 54 7.26 4.79 5.71
CA PRO A 54 6.95 4.07 4.48
C PRO A 54 5.91 2.96 4.72
N ARG A 55 4.95 2.85 3.81
CA ARG A 55 3.96 1.76 3.78
C ARG A 55 3.99 1.06 2.43
N ILE A 56 3.46 -0.16 2.37
CA ILE A 56 3.31 -0.91 1.12
C ILE A 56 2.19 -0.29 0.28
N ALA A 57 2.56 0.30 -0.85
CA ALA A 57 1.64 0.74 -1.91
C ALA A 57 1.52 -0.35 -2.98
N ARG A 58 0.29 -0.79 -3.29
CA ARG A 58 0.01 -1.90 -4.22
C ARG A 58 -0.69 -1.39 -5.48
N GLY A 59 -0.18 -1.76 -6.64
CA GLY A 59 -0.75 -1.28 -7.90
C GLY A 59 -0.12 -1.89 -9.14
N LEU A 60 -0.62 -1.44 -10.29
CA LEU A 60 0.03 -1.67 -11.57
C LEU A 60 1.00 -0.52 -11.84
N LEU A 61 2.25 -0.84 -12.12
CA LEU A 61 3.28 0.11 -12.52
C LEU A 61 3.31 0.22 -14.04
N LEU A 62 3.28 1.45 -14.54
CA LEU A 62 3.23 1.78 -15.96
C LEU A 62 4.37 2.74 -16.30
N LEU A 63 4.92 2.58 -17.51
CA LEU A 63 5.88 3.52 -18.09
C LEU A 63 5.25 4.14 -19.35
N HIS A 64 5.07 5.46 -19.35
CA HIS A 64 4.51 6.21 -20.46
C HIS A 64 5.26 7.52 -20.67
N GLU A 65 5.71 7.79 -21.89
CA GLU A 65 6.48 9.01 -22.24
C GLU A 65 7.66 9.28 -21.29
N GLY A 66 8.35 8.22 -20.87
CA GLY A 66 9.50 8.30 -19.96
C GLY A 66 9.14 8.52 -18.48
N ARG A 67 7.87 8.65 -18.15
CA ARG A 67 7.37 8.84 -16.78
C ARG A 67 6.79 7.54 -16.21
N VAL A 68 7.04 7.30 -14.94
CA VAL A 68 6.52 6.13 -14.22
C VAL A 68 5.32 6.55 -13.39
N PHE A 69 4.23 5.79 -13.53
CA PHE A 69 2.99 5.99 -12.80
C PHE A 69 2.55 4.67 -12.18
N MET A 70 1.87 4.74 -11.04
CA MET A 70 1.17 3.61 -10.46
C MET A 70 -0.33 3.83 -10.55
N ALA A 71 -1.06 2.81 -10.99
CA ALA A 71 -2.50 2.70 -10.84
C ALA A 71 -2.79 1.82 -9.59
N PRO A 72 -3.23 2.40 -8.46
CA PRO A 72 -3.51 1.63 -7.25
C PRO A 72 -4.60 0.58 -7.49
N CYS A 73 -4.48 -0.58 -6.85
CA CYS A 73 -5.42 -1.68 -7.11
C CYS A 73 -6.84 -1.46 -6.56
N ARG A 74 -7.00 -0.57 -5.58
CA ARG A 74 -8.26 -0.36 -4.85
C ARG A 74 -9.12 0.78 -5.41
N ASP A 75 -8.57 1.60 -6.30
CA ASP A 75 -9.28 2.76 -6.85
C ASP A 75 -8.92 3.01 -8.33
N ARG A 76 -9.51 4.05 -8.92
CA ARG A 76 -9.31 4.42 -10.32
C ARG A 76 -8.46 5.70 -10.45
N SER A 77 -7.50 5.89 -9.56
CA SER A 77 -6.57 7.01 -9.61
C SER A 77 -5.24 6.61 -10.28
N TYR A 78 -4.42 7.62 -10.55
CA TYR A 78 -3.03 7.44 -10.96
C TYR A 78 -2.16 8.34 -10.11
N VAL A 79 -1.03 7.81 -9.66
CA VAL A 79 -0.03 8.55 -8.89
C VAL A 79 1.31 8.50 -9.63
N ASN A 80 2.01 9.63 -9.67
CA ASN A 80 3.38 9.64 -10.18
C ASN A 80 4.30 8.94 -9.18
N VAL A 81 5.24 8.15 -9.69
CA VAL A 81 6.23 7.46 -8.85
C VAL A 81 7.56 8.18 -8.95
N GLU A 82 8.09 8.59 -7.81
CA GLU A 82 9.43 9.15 -7.66
C GLU A 82 10.29 8.14 -6.89
N ASP A 83 11.41 7.73 -7.48
CA ASP A 83 12.36 6.83 -6.81
C ASP A 83 13.33 7.62 -5.96
N VAL A 84 13.23 7.45 -4.65
CA VAL A 84 14.11 8.07 -3.65
C VAL A 84 15.07 7.05 -3.04
N SER A 85 15.12 5.83 -3.57
CA SER A 85 16.15 4.85 -3.20
C SER A 85 17.54 5.29 -3.64
N GLU A 86 18.57 4.78 -2.97
CA GLU A 86 19.95 5.11 -3.31
C GLU A 86 20.23 4.82 -4.79
N GLY A 87 20.64 5.85 -5.54
CA GLY A 87 20.93 5.77 -6.97
C GLY A 87 19.73 5.44 -7.89
N GLY A 88 18.50 5.48 -7.40
CA GLY A 88 17.31 5.10 -8.18
C GLY A 88 17.26 3.58 -8.50
N THR A 89 17.75 2.77 -7.56
CA THR A 89 17.91 1.33 -7.72
C THR A 89 16.58 0.58 -7.87
N VAL A 90 15.49 1.06 -7.25
CA VAL A 90 14.18 0.41 -7.34
C VAL A 90 13.63 0.45 -8.77
N LEU A 91 13.59 1.62 -9.40
CA LEU A 91 13.10 1.75 -10.78
C LEU A 91 14.06 1.15 -11.79
N ALA A 92 15.37 1.19 -11.53
CA ALA A 92 16.35 0.47 -12.36
C ALA A 92 16.05 -1.04 -12.36
N ALA A 93 15.90 -1.64 -11.18
CA ALA A 93 15.58 -3.06 -11.04
C ALA A 93 14.25 -3.44 -11.70
N LEU A 94 13.22 -2.59 -11.59
CA LEU A 94 11.92 -2.84 -12.21
C LEU A 94 11.97 -2.75 -13.74
N ARG A 95 12.79 -1.86 -14.31
CA ARG A 95 13.05 -1.80 -15.75
C ARG A 95 13.76 -3.07 -16.24
N ASP A 96 14.81 -3.50 -15.53
CA ASP A 96 15.54 -4.73 -15.83
C ASP A 96 14.64 -5.99 -15.69
N PHE A 97 13.68 -5.94 -14.77
CA PHE A 97 12.71 -7.00 -14.57
C PHE A 97 11.70 -7.10 -15.72
N GLY A 98 11.32 -5.97 -16.32
CA GLY A 98 10.46 -5.94 -17.50
C GLY A 98 9.59 -4.70 -17.66
N LEU A 99 9.65 -3.70 -16.76
CA LEU A 99 8.90 -2.46 -16.92
C LEU A 99 9.33 -1.73 -18.18
N ALA A 100 8.43 -1.64 -19.16
CA ALA A 100 8.67 -1.01 -20.45
C ALA A 100 7.38 -0.35 -20.97
N PRO A 101 7.45 0.56 -21.96
CA PRO A 101 6.24 1.08 -22.59
C PRO A 101 5.37 -0.06 -23.13
N GLY A 102 4.11 -0.12 -22.68
CA GLY A 102 3.17 -1.20 -23.03
C GLY A 102 3.35 -2.50 -22.25
N ASN A 103 4.34 -2.61 -21.37
CA ASN A 103 4.52 -3.75 -20.47
C ASN A 103 4.46 -3.31 -19.01
N ASN A 104 3.29 -3.54 -18.39
CA ASN A 104 3.01 -3.14 -17.02
C ASN A 104 3.38 -4.25 -16.05
N LEU A 105 3.78 -3.88 -14.84
CA LEU A 105 4.06 -4.84 -13.76
C LEU A 105 3.01 -4.70 -12.67
N TYR A 106 2.63 -5.79 -12.02
CA TYR A 106 2.06 -5.68 -10.68
C TYR A 106 3.21 -5.45 -9.69
N VAL A 107 3.05 -4.49 -8.79
CA VAL A 107 4.06 -4.15 -7.79
C VAL A 107 3.46 -3.86 -6.42
N GLU A 108 4.27 -4.12 -5.41
CA GLU A 108 4.12 -3.68 -4.05
C GLU A 108 5.40 -2.91 -3.68
N LEU A 109 5.28 -1.60 -3.48
CA LEU A 109 6.41 -0.69 -3.26
C LEU A 109 6.38 -0.13 -1.84
N MET A 110 7.52 -0.07 -1.18
CA MET A 110 7.68 0.65 0.08
C MET A 110 7.82 2.13 -0.23
N GLY A 111 6.90 2.95 0.27
CA GLY A 111 6.94 4.38 -0.01
C GLY A 111 6.04 5.24 0.85
N VAL A 112 6.18 6.54 0.67
CA VAL A 112 5.37 7.58 1.33
C VAL A 112 4.64 8.37 0.26
N GLN A 113 3.34 8.59 0.46
CA GLN A 113 2.56 9.47 -0.41
C GLN A 113 2.67 10.91 0.11
N GLU A 114 3.20 11.80 -0.71
CA GLU A 114 3.45 13.20 -0.35
C GLU A 114 3.24 14.10 -1.57
N GLY A 115 2.46 15.16 -1.43
CA GLY A 115 2.27 16.14 -2.50
C GLY A 115 1.69 15.59 -3.81
N GLY A 116 0.92 14.49 -3.76
CA GLY A 116 0.39 13.82 -4.96
C GLY A 116 1.40 12.93 -5.70
N LEU A 117 2.57 12.69 -5.10
CA LEU A 117 3.59 11.75 -5.56
C LEU A 117 3.65 10.55 -4.61
N LEU A 118 4.04 9.39 -5.15
CA LEU A 118 4.46 8.25 -4.37
C LEU A 118 5.99 8.20 -4.40
N ARG A 119 6.62 8.55 -3.27
CA ARG A 119 8.07 8.47 -3.08
C ARG A 119 8.44 7.08 -2.62
N VAL A 120 9.09 6.31 -3.48
CA VAL A 120 9.42 4.90 -3.22
C VAL A 120 10.86 4.76 -2.77
N SER A 121 11.05 4.08 -1.65
CA SER A 121 12.36 3.83 -1.04
C SER A 121 12.79 2.37 -1.17
N GLY A 122 11.87 1.47 -1.53
CA GLY A 122 12.17 0.04 -1.65
C GLY A 122 11.14 -0.72 -2.46
N LEU A 123 11.56 -1.89 -2.95
CA LEU A 123 10.68 -2.90 -3.52
C LEU A 123 10.22 -3.84 -2.39
N ASN A 124 8.94 -4.18 -2.32
CA ASN A 124 8.49 -5.34 -1.55
C ASN A 124 8.34 -6.55 -2.47
N PHE A 125 7.53 -6.40 -3.51
CA PHE A 125 7.18 -7.46 -4.46
C PHE A 125 6.89 -6.90 -5.86
N ALA A 126 7.24 -7.65 -6.90
CA ALA A 126 6.87 -7.37 -8.28
C ALA A 126 6.58 -8.69 -9.01
N HIS A 127 5.58 -8.66 -9.86
CA HIS A 127 5.18 -9.79 -10.69
C HIS A 127 4.98 -9.35 -12.14
N ALA A 128 5.46 -10.16 -13.08
CA ALA A 128 5.41 -9.85 -14.51
C ALA A 128 3.98 -9.80 -15.09
N GLY A 129 3.01 -10.39 -14.39
CA GLY A 129 1.60 -10.34 -14.76
C GLY A 129 0.96 -8.99 -14.39
N ALA A 130 0.39 -8.29 -15.38
CA ALA A 130 -0.30 -7.01 -15.23
C ALA A 130 -1.74 -7.15 -14.68
N ARG A 131 -1.92 -7.84 -13.56
CA ARG A 131 -3.22 -7.95 -12.88
C ARG A 131 -3.03 -7.64 -11.40
N CYS A 132 -3.94 -6.83 -10.86
CA CYS A 132 -4.02 -6.66 -9.42
C CYS A 132 -4.26 -8.02 -8.77
N LEU A 133 -3.30 -8.44 -7.96
CA LEU A 133 -3.45 -9.61 -7.13
C LEU A 133 -4.45 -9.27 -6.02
N GLY A 134 -5.37 -10.19 -5.76
CA GLY A 134 -6.33 -10.04 -4.67
C GLY A 134 -5.60 -9.86 -3.34
N GLU A 135 -6.27 -9.24 -2.38
CA GLU A 135 -5.73 -9.16 -1.04
C GLU A 135 -5.65 -10.58 -0.46
N ALA A 136 -4.63 -10.85 0.33
CA ALA A 136 -4.63 -12.10 1.08
C ALA A 136 -5.83 -12.04 2.03
N GLU A 137 -6.73 -13.02 1.96
CA GLU A 137 -7.87 -13.12 2.87
C GLU A 137 -7.44 -13.43 4.32
N ASN A 138 -6.17 -13.83 4.49
CA ASN A 138 -5.58 -14.19 5.77
C ASN A 138 -4.62 -13.09 6.24
N GLU A 139 -4.55 -12.91 7.56
CA GLU A 139 -3.55 -12.11 8.27
C GLU A 139 -2.16 -12.78 8.16
N GLU A 140 -1.61 -12.80 6.95
CA GLU A 140 -0.22 -13.17 6.70
C GLU A 140 0.63 -11.90 6.83
N ASP A 141 1.72 -12.00 7.58
CA ASP A 141 2.71 -10.92 7.73
C ASP A 141 3.85 -11.10 6.71
N TRP A 142 4.21 -12.35 6.40
CA TRP A 142 5.36 -12.69 5.57
C TRP A 142 5.10 -13.90 4.67
N ARG A 143 5.65 -13.85 3.46
CA ARG A 143 5.75 -14.99 2.55
C ARG A 143 7.16 -15.19 2.05
N ALA A 144 7.49 -16.46 1.77
CA ALA A 144 8.71 -16.85 1.11
C ALA A 144 8.47 -18.00 0.11
N LEU A 145 9.30 -18.05 -0.92
CA LEU A 145 9.34 -19.11 -1.91
C LEU A 145 10.79 -19.46 -2.23
N GLY A 146 11.10 -20.74 -2.34
CA GLY A 146 12.39 -21.21 -2.83
C GLY A 146 12.68 -20.71 -4.24
N LEU A 147 13.97 -20.59 -4.58
CA LEU A 147 14.36 -20.02 -5.88
C LEU A 147 13.77 -20.82 -7.06
N GLN A 148 13.57 -22.12 -6.91
CA GLN A 148 12.96 -23.00 -7.92
C GLN A 148 11.55 -23.46 -7.53
N ALA A 149 10.90 -22.76 -6.59
CA ALA A 149 9.60 -23.13 -6.03
C ALA A 149 9.56 -24.53 -5.38
N GLU A 150 10.71 -25.02 -4.91
CA GLU A 150 10.86 -26.32 -4.25
C GLU A 150 10.38 -26.32 -2.79
N TRP A 151 10.21 -25.13 -2.21
CA TRP A 151 9.59 -24.90 -0.92
C TRP A 151 8.83 -23.57 -0.90
N ALA A 152 7.86 -23.45 0.00
CA ALA A 152 7.11 -22.23 0.26
C ALA A 152 6.90 -22.06 1.76
N ALA A 153 6.84 -20.82 2.23
CA ALA A 153 6.49 -20.51 3.61
C ALA A 153 5.53 -19.32 3.68
N ALA A 154 4.59 -19.39 4.63
CA ALA A 154 3.69 -18.30 4.98
C ALA A 154 3.64 -18.17 6.50
N ALA A 155 3.88 -16.97 7.00
CA ALA A 155 3.82 -16.65 8.42
C ALA A 155 2.85 -15.51 8.67
N GLY A 156 2.00 -15.65 9.67
CA GLY A 156 1.12 -14.59 10.14
C GLY A 156 0.21 -15.05 11.25
N ALA A 157 -0.32 -14.10 12.04
CA ALA A 157 -1.14 -14.37 13.21
C ALA A 157 -0.53 -15.42 14.17
N GLY A 158 0.80 -15.44 14.29
CA GLY A 158 1.55 -16.39 15.15
C GLY A 158 1.65 -17.82 14.60
N ALA A 159 1.16 -18.08 13.39
CA ALA A 159 1.22 -19.39 12.73
C ALA A 159 2.21 -19.37 11.56
N LEU A 160 3.03 -20.42 11.46
CA LEU A 160 3.97 -20.65 10.35
C LEU A 160 3.59 -21.94 9.63
N ARG A 161 3.36 -21.83 8.32
CA ARG A 161 3.17 -22.96 7.40
C ARG A 161 4.38 -23.05 6.48
N VAL A 162 4.94 -24.25 6.35
CA VAL A 162 6.05 -24.55 5.44
C VAL A 162 5.70 -25.78 4.60
N GLU A 163 5.76 -25.62 3.29
CA GLU A 163 5.55 -26.67 2.30
C GLU A 163 6.89 -26.93 1.61
N ARG A 164 7.27 -28.21 1.42
CA ARG A 164 8.47 -28.60 0.67
C ARG A 164 8.16 -29.79 -0.22
N ALA A 165 8.78 -29.88 -1.38
CA ALA A 165 8.54 -30.97 -2.33
C ALA A 165 8.76 -32.37 -1.72
N ASP A 166 9.82 -32.53 -0.91
CA ASP A 166 10.25 -33.83 -0.37
C ASP A 166 9.95 -34.02 1.13
N ALA A 167 8.99 -33.27 1.70
CA ALA A 167 8.60 -33.44 3.09
C ALA A 167 7.11 -33.18 3.33
N PRO A 168 6.53 -33.77 4.40
CA PRO A 168 5.23 -33.37 4.87
C PRO A 168 5.18 -31.86 5.15
N GLU A 169 4.02 -31.27 4.90
CA GLU A 169 3.74 -29.90 5.31
C GLU A 169 3.96 -29.74 6.82
N LEU A 170 4.75 -28.75 7.19
CA LEU A 170 4.96 -28.36 8.58
C LEU A 170 4.01 -27.21 8.91
N ARG A 171 3.23 -27.38 9.97
CA ARG A 171 2.45 -26.32 10.62
C ARG A 171 2.91 -26.18 12.06
N THR A 172 3.32 -24.99 12.43
CA THR A 172 3.86 -24.67 13.76
C THR A 172 3.48 -23.25 14.15
N THR A 173 3.79 -22.87 15.39
CA THR A 173 3.55 -21.52 15.92
C THR A 173 4.87 -20.84 16.26
N TYR A 174 4.87 -19.51 16.20
CA TYR A 174 6.01 -18.67 16.58
C TYR A 174 5.53 -17.53 17.49
N ASP A 175 6.41 -17.08 18.38
CA ASP A 175 6.05 -16.02 19.35
C ASP A 175 6.01 -14.63 18.70
N ALA A 176 7.04 -14.30 17.91
CA ALA A 176 7.17 -12.99 17.26
C ALA A 176 8.14 -13.03 16.07
N VAL A 177 8.00 -12.05 15.17
CA VAL A 177 9.02 -11.72 14.17
C VAL A 177 10.06 -10.82 14.84
N LYS A 178 11.32 -11.26 14.87
CA LYS A 178 12.44 -10.52 15.48
C LYS A 178 13.13 -9.67 14.41
N ASP A 179 13.47 -8.42 14.75
CA ASP A 179 14.40 -7.59 13.98
C ASP A 179 15.84 -7.92 14.43
N ASP A 180 16.71 -8.25 13.48
CA ASP A 180 18.13 -8.47 13.70
C ASP A 180 18.93 -7.71 12.64
N GLN A 181 19.40 -6.51 12.98
CA GLN A 181 20.19 -5.65 12.10
C GLN A 181 19.52 -5.40 10.73
N GLY A 182 18.19 -5.23 10.72
CA GLY A 182 17.42 -5.04 9.49
C GLY A 182 16.99 -6.33 8.79
N ALA A 183 17.49 -7.51 9.22
CA ALA A 183 16.88 -8.78 8.89
C ALA A 183 15.62 -9.02 9.73
N ARG A 184 14.72 -9.87 9.24
CA ARG A 184 13.53 -10.33 9.96
C ARG A 184 13.68 -11.82 10.20
N ARG A 185 13.47 -12.28 11.42
CA ARG A 185 13.67 -13.68 11.79
C ARG A 185 12.47 -14.23 12.52
N ILE A 186 12.06 -15.44 12.12
CA ILE A 186 10.98 -16.21 12.70
C ILE A 186 11.58 -17.53 13.15
N GLU A 187 11.47 -17.82 14.44
CA GLU A 187 11.93 -19.08 15.03
C GLU A 187 10.70 -19.83 15.54
N ALA A 188 10.58 -21.08 15.12
CA ALA A 188 9.48 -21.95 15.50
C ALA A 188 10.01 -23.36 15.74
N GLU A 189 9.17 -24.23 16.33
CA GLU A 189 9.56 -25.62 16.54
C GLU A 189 9.87 -26.28 15.19
N GLY A 190 11.08 -26.84 15.07
CA GLY A 190 11.52 -27.58 13.89
C GLY A 190 12.03 -26.73 12.72
N VAL A 191 11.97 -25.40 12.78
CA VAL A 191 12.32 -24.54 11.65
C VAL A 191 12.66 -23.10 12.05
N ALA A 192 13.60 -22.48 11.32
CA ALA A 192 13.82 -21.04 11.34
C ALA A 192 13.68 -20.46 9.93
N LEU A 193 13.08 -19.27 9.84
CA LEU A 193 12.93 -18.51 8.60
C LEU A 193 13.55 -17.13 8.80
N SER A 194 14.38 -16.69 7.86
CA SER A 194 14.99 -15.35 7.89
C SER A 194 14.80 -14.62 6.58
N PHE A 195 14.57 -13.31 6.66
CA PHE A 195 14.45 -12.39 5.53
C PHE A 195 15.52 -11.30 5.66
N THR A 196 16.37 -11.17 4.66
CA THR A 196 17.39 -10.12 4.60
C THR A 196 17.06 -9.15 3.47
N PRO A 197 17.17 -7.83 3.66
CA PRO A 197 16.96 -6.87 2.59
C PRO A 197 17.87 -7.18 1.40
N GLY A 198 17.31 -7.19 0.20
CA GLY A 198 18.04 -7.43 -1.03
C GLY A 198 17.17 -7.99 -2.14
N LEU A 199 17.40 -7.50 -3.36
CA LEU A 199 16.68 -7.96 -4.54
C LEU A 199 16.86 -9.47 -4.74
N CYS A 200 15.74 -10.16 -4.97
CA CYS A 200 15.69 -11.59 -5.20
C CYS A 200 14.72 -11.89 -6.35
N ARG A 201 15.18 -12.64 -7.36
CA ARG A 201 14.37 -13.06 -8.51
C ARG A 201 14.18 -14.56 -8.47
N THR A 202 12.95 -15.02 -8.68
CA THR A 202 12.66 -16.46 -8.80
C THR A 202 13.26 -17.04 -10.08
N GLY A 203 13.52 -18.35 -10.08
CA GLY A 203 14.13 -19.08 -11.19
C GLY A 203 13.29 -19.06 -12.47
N ASP A 204 11.96 -18.97 -12.35
CA ASP A 204 11.05 -18.81 -13.49
C ASP A 204 11.02 -17.37 -14.05
N GLY A 205 11.69 -16.43 -13.37
CA GLY A 205 11.82 -15.04 -13.76
C GLY A 205 10.54 -14.21 -13.64
N LYS A 206 9.44 -14.75 -13.09
CA LYS A 206 8.13 -14.09 -13.01
C LYS A 206 7.92 -13.24 -11.77
N MET A 207 8.77 -13.43 -10.76
CA MET A 207 8.74 -12.66 -9.51
C MET A 207 10.09 -12.01 -9.23
N LEU A 208 10.03 -10.76 -8.76
CA LEU A 208 11.14 -10.04 -8.18
C LEU A 208 10.69 -9.51 -6.82
N THR A 209 11.45 -9.72 -5.76
CA THR A 209 11.10 -9.27 -4.42
C THR A 209 12.24 -8.44 -3.82
N GLY A 210 11.94 -7.67 -2.77
CA GLY A 210 12.91 -6.87 -2.04
C GLY A 210 13.64 -7.61 -0.91
N TRP A 211 13.29 -8.87 -0.66
CA TRP A 211 13.88 -9.66 0.42
C TRP A 211 14.41 -10.99 -0.09
N ARG A 212 15.61 -11.34 0.37
CA ARG A 212 16.16 -12.69 0.29
C ARG A 212 15.69 -13.49 1.48
N ALA A 213 15.13 -14.66 1.24
CA ALA A 213 14.68 -15.58 2.28
C ALA A 213 15.66 -16.74 2.44
N ALA A 214 15.80 -17.22 3.67
CA ALA A 214 16.45 -18.49 3.95
C ALA A 214 15.62 -19.29 4.94
N LEU A 215 15.35 -20.55 4.60
CA LEU A 215 14.64 -21.52 5.43
C LEU A 215 15.65 -22.52 6.00
N VAL A 216 15.71 -22.67 7.31
CA VAL A 216 16.61 -23.61 8.00
C VAL A 216 15.76 -24.64 8.75
N PRO A 217 15.59 -25.85 8.22
CA PRO A 217 14.96 -26.96 8.93
C PRO A 217 15.86 -27.44 10.09
N ALA A 218 15.28 -27.99 11.16
CA ALA A 218 16.04 -28.46 12.33
C ALA A 218 17.12 -29.52 12.00
N ALA A 219 16.93 -30.30 10.93
CA ALA A 219 17.87 -31.33 10.48
C ALA A 219 18.27 -31.15 9.02
N GLY A 220 18.53 -29.91 8.58
CA GLY A 220 18.87 -29.63 7.18
C GLY A 220 19.81 -28.44 7.00
N SER A 221 20.29 -28.28 5.78
CA SER A 221 20.97 -27.07 5.33
C SER A 221 19.97 -25.94 5.11
N ALA A 222 20.46 -24.71 5.14
CA ALA A 222 19.70 -23.55 4.69
C ALA A 222 19.25 -23.73 3.23
N LEU A 223 17.99 -23.44 2.97
CA LEU A 223 17.40 -23.39 1.64
C LEU A 223 17.15 -21.93 1.28
N GLU A 224 17.70 -21.49 0.15
CA GLU A 224 17.59 -20.11 -0.31
C GLU A 224 16.28 -19.85 -1.04
N GLY A 225 15.80 -18.61 -0.97
CA GLY A 225 14.57 -18.19 -1.61
C GLY A 225 14.40 -16.68 -1.66
N CYS A 226 13.24 -16.28 -2.16
CA CYS A 226 12.78 -14.89 -2.18
C CYS A 226 11.63 -14.71 -1.21
N GLY A 227 11.58 -13.58 -0.52
CA GLY A 227 10.52 -13.25 0.43
C GLY A 227 9.94 -11.86 0.22
N TRP A 228 8.78 -11.61 0.83
CA TRP A 228 8.10 -10.32 0.85
C TRP A 228 7.14 -10.23 2.03
N GLU A 229 6.90 -8.99 2.47
CA GLU A 229 5.93 -8.63 3.51
C GLU A 229 4.51 -8.62 2.93
N ARG A 230 3.49 -8.86 3.75
CA ARG A 230 2.09 -9.00 3.33
C ARG A 230 1.13 -7.99 3.96
#